data_AF-A0A8J6BSB0-F1
#
_entry.id   AF-A0A8J6BSB0-F1
#
_cell.length_a   1.000
_cell.length_b   1.000
_cell.length_c   1.000
_cell.angle_alpha   90.00
_cell.angle_beta   90.00
_cell.angle_gamma   90.00
#
_symmetry.space_group_name_H-M   'P 1'
#
loop_
_entity.id
_entity.type
_entity.pdbx_description
1 polymer ?
#
loop_
_entity_poly.entity_id
_entity_poly.type
_entity_poly.pdbx_seq_one_letter_code
_entity_poly.pdbx_strand_id
1 'polypeptide(L)'
;MQSGHTAENADIPEWIGKPTSPYEDQDMLRFLGEPVLIPKYNEDFCAATVGKGRPDKCNCSLPGSISCIRVHVEDKKTELKRELDLSYYAMGFGQCGEDATVTWTKDEEKKFETIIQQNQPSSKYQFFDKLIAAFPSKSKGAIVSYYYNVFELRRIALQNRSQVVHDVDNDDD
;
A
#
# COMPACT_ATOMS: atom_id res chain seq x y z
N MET A 1 11.46 -38.62 -39.87
CA MET A 1 11.89 -38.07 -38.56
C MET A 1 10.79 -37.15 -38.07
N GLN A 2 9.90 -37.65 -37.20
CA GLN A 2 8.91 -36.82 -36.50
C GLN A 2 9.26 -36.91 -35.02
N SER A 3 9.78 -35.81 -34.50
CA SER A 3 10.05 -35.61 -33.08
C SER A 3 8.73 -35.60 -32.33
N GLY A 4 8.40 -36.71 -31.67
CA GLY A 4 7.28 -36.77 -30.74
C GLY A 4 7.52 -35.78 -29.61
N HIS A 5 6.67 -34.76 -29.52
CA HIS A 5 6.58 -33.93 -28.32
C HIS A 5 5.89 -34.77 -27.25
N THR A 6 6.61 -35.14 -26.21
CA THR A 6 6.02 -35.70 -24.99
C THR A 6 5.31 -34.57 -24.25
N ALA A 7 3.99 -34.66 -24.13
CA ALA A 7 3.22 -33.74 -23.31
C ALA A 7 3.57 -33.99 -21.83
N GLU A 8 4.15 -32.99 -21.17
CA GLU A 8 4.32 -32.97 -19.71
C GLU A 8 2.95 -32.63 -19.09
N ASN A 9 2.19 -33.66 -18.71
CA ASN A 9 0.95 -33.46 -17.97
C ASN A 9 1.27 -33.38 -16.48
N ALA A 10 0.68 -32.40 -15.78
CA ALA A 10 0.72 -32.35 -14.32
C ALA A 10 -0.06 -33.54 -13.76
N ASP A 11 0.54 -34.25 -12.81
CA ASP A 11 -0.13 -35.35 -12.12
C ASP A 11 -1.10 -34.75 -11.09
N ILE A 12 -2.39 -34.70 -11.45
CA ILE A 12 -3.42 -34.08 -10.60
C ILE A 12 -3.97 -35.15 -9.66
N PRO A 13 -3.77 -35.03 -8.34
CA PRO A 13 -4.29 -36.01 -7.39
C PRO A 13 -5.82 -36.00 -7.36
N GLU A 14 -6.40 -37.18 -7.16
CA GLU A 14 -7.84 -37.35 -7.04
C GLU A 14 -8.39 -36.62 -5.80
N TRP A 15 -9.48 -35.88 -5.96
CA TRP A 15 -10.09 -35.09 -4.88
C TRP A 15 -10.77 -35.98 -3.84
N ILE A 16 -10.22 -36.02 -2.63
CA ILE A 16 -10.66 -36.90 -1.52
C ILE A 16 -11.75 -36.29 -0.63
N GLY A 17 -12.35 -35.16 -1.00
CA GLY A 17 -13.53 -34.57 -0.33
C GLY A 17 -13.26 -33.92 1.03
N LYS A 18 -12.20 -34.33 1.73
CA LYS A 18 -11.62 -33.63 2.86
C LYS A 18 -10.26 -33.10 2.41
N PRO A 19 -9.88 -31.86 2.79
CA PRO A 19 -8.46 -31.59 2.85
C PRO A 19 -7.89 -32.60 3.86
N THR A 20 -7.22 -33.66 3.39
CA THR A 20 -6.07 -34.17 4.14
C THR A 20 -5.27 -32.92 4.40
N SER A 21 -5.02 -32.53 5.65
CA SER A 21 -4.10 -31.42 5.90
C SER A 21 -2.79 -31.81 5.20
N PRO A 22 -2.44 -31.27 4.02
CA PRO A 22 -1.19 -31.62 3.34
C PRO A 22 -0.01 -30.98 4.10
N TYR A 23 -0.32 -30.21 5.14
CA TYR A 23 0.56 -29.31 5.88
C TYR A 23 1.01 -29.90 7.22
N GLU A 24 0.91 -31.21 7.40
CA GLU A 24 1.60 -31.90 8.51
C GLU A 24 3.07 -32.17 8.18
N ASP A 25 3.46 -32.10 6.89
CA ASP A 25 4.86 -32.19 6.48
C ASP A 25 5.61 -30.91 6.86
N GLN A 26 6.39 -31.02 7.94
CA GLN A 26 7.26 -29.97 8.45
C GLN A 26 8.21 -29.41 7.37
N ASP A 27 8.61 -30.22 6.38
CA ASP A 27 9.48 -29.81 5.29
C ASP A 27 8.76 -28.97 4.22
N MET A 28 7.42 -29.04 4.13
CA MET A 28 6.62 -28.19 3.23
C MET A 28 6.29 -26.83 3.85
N LEU A 29 6.07 -26.79 5.18
CA LEU A 29 5.73 -25.56 5.89
C LEU A 29 6.77 -24.45 5.72
N ARG A 30 8.06 -24.81 5.61
CA ARG A 30 9.16 -23.84 5.39
C ARG A 30 9.05 -23.07 4.06
N PHE A 31 8.32 -23.59 3.08
CA PHE A 31 8.14 -22.96 1.77
C PHE A 31 6.91 -22.06 1.69
N LEU A 32 5.98 -22.17 2.66
CA LEU A 32 4.76 -21.35 2.71
C LEU A 32 5.02 -19.93 3.24
N GLY A 33 6.23 -19.70 3.78
CA GLY A 33 6.61 -18.44 4.40
C GLY A 33 6.16 -18.34 5.85
N GLU A 34 6.64 -17.31 6.53
CA GLU A 34 6.26 -17.05 7.92
C GLU A 34 5.01 -16.16 7.97
N PRO A 35 4.02 -16.49 8.82
CA PRO A 35 2.85 -15.65 9.00
C PRO A 35 3.27 -14.30 9.58
N VAL A 36 3.06 -13.23 8.81
CA VAL A 36 3.40 -11.87 9.21
C VAL A 36 2.43 -11.35 10.30
N LEU A 37 1.20 -11.84 10.30
CA LEU A 37 0.18 -11.52 11.29
C LEU A 37 -0.18 -12.78 12.07
N ILE A 38 0.27 -12.87 13.32
CA ILE A 38 -0.19 -13.90 14.25
C ILE A 38 -1.11 -13.20 15.25
N PRO A 39 -2.42 -13.50 15.28
CA PRO A 39 -3.29 -13.01 16.33
C PRO A 39 -2.72 -13.42 17.69
N LYS A 40 -2.38 -12.45 18.55
CA LYS A 40 -1.84 -12.76 19.88
C LYS A 40 -2.88 -13.45 20.78
N TYR A 41 -4.17 -13.21 20.51
CA TYR A 41 -5.30 -13.77 21.24
C TYR A 41 -6.51 -13.99 20.29
N ASN A 42 -7.35 -14.97 20.60
CA ASN A 42 -8.70 -15.08 20.05
C ASN A 42 -9.60 -14.07 20.80
N GLU A 43 -9.42 -12.78 20.52
CA GLU A 43 -10.31 -11.76 21.09
C GLU A 43 -11.64 -11.77 20.35
N ASP A 44 -12.74 -11.64 21.10
CA ASP A 44 -14.07 -11.46 20.51
C ASP A 44 -14.07 -10.21 19.64
N PHE A 45 -13.99 -10.42 18.33
CA PHE A 45 -13.90 -9.38 17.32
C PHE A 45 -15.21 -8.59 17.24
N CYS A 46 -15.22 -7.38 17.78
CA CYS A 46 -16.36 -6.49 17.62
C CYS A 46 -16.29 -5.80 16.24
N ALA A 47 -16.90 -6.40 15.22
CA ALA A 47 -16.98 -5.82 13.88
C ALA A 47 -17.55 -4.38 13.87
N ALA A 48 -18.30 -4.00 14.91
CA ALA A 48 -18.87 -2.67 15.06
C ALA A 48 -17.86 -1.56 15.40
N THR A 49 -16.57 -1.84 15.63
CA THR A 49 -15.54 -0.82 15.90
C THR A 49 -14.58 -0.59 14.73
N VAL A 50 -14.46 -1.55 13.80
CA VAL A 50 -13.53 -1.49 12.66
C VAL A 50 -14.13 -0.67 11.51
N GLY A 51 -13.28 0.05 10.78
CA GLY A 51 -13.69 0.74 9.55
C GLY A 51 -14.51 2.02 9.75
N LYS A 52 -14.68 2.51 10.97
CA LYS A 52 -15.38 3.80 11.23
C LYS A 52 -14.65 5.03 10.70
N GLY A 53 -13.38 4.88 10.34
CA GLY A 53 -12.55 6.00 9.92
C GLY A 53 -12.37 7.05 11.02
N ARG A 54 -12.08 8.28 10.61
CA ARG A 54 -11.92 9.42 11.52
C ARG A 54 -13.32 9.90 11.97
N PRO A 55 -13.54 10.16 13.28
CA PRO A 55 -14.78 10.77 13.72
C PRO A 55 -14.95 12.19 13.17
N ASP A 56 -16.18 12.55 12.80
CA ASP A 56 -16.52 13.87 12.24
C ASP A 56 -16.22 15.03 13.20
N LYS A 57 -16.21 14.75 14.50
CA LYS A 57 -15.94 15.72 15.56
C LYS A 57 -14.68 15.32 16.32
N CYS A 58 -13.83 16.31 16.57
CA CYS A 58 -12.62 16.17 17.37
C CYS A 58 -12.42 17.42 18.24
N ASN A 59 -11.73 17.26 19.36
CA ASN A 59 -11.45 18.35 20.30
C ASN A 59 -10.19 19.17 19.93
N CYS A 60 -9.69 19.02 18.70
CA CYS A 60 -8.56 19.82 18.22
C CYS A 60 -8.94 21.31 18.14
N SER A 61 -7.98 22.20 18.32
CA SER A 61 -8.20 23.65 18.27
C SER A 61 -8.75 24.14 16.92
N LEU A 62 -8.41 23.44 15.83
CA LEU A 62 -8.89 23.71 14.47
C LEU A 62 -9.34 22.40 13.80
N PRO A 63 -10.56 21.91 14.08
CA PRO A 63 -11.09 20.70 13.46
C PRO A 63 -11.05 20.77 11.93
N GLY A 64 -10.77 19.64 11.28
CA GLY A 64 -10.69 19.56 9.81
C GLY A 64 -9.44 20.16 9.15
N SER A 65 -8.65 20.97 9.86
CA SER A 65 -7.41 21.54 9.32
C SER A 65 -6.34 20.48 9.02
N ILE A 66 -5.33 20.82 8.20
CA ILE A 66 -4.21 19.93 7.87
C ILE A 66 -3.46 19.51 9.15
N SER A 67 -3.24 20.42 10.09
CA SER A 67 -2.58 20.11 11.36
C SER A 67 -3.41 19.14 12.21
N CYS A 68 -4.73 19.32 12.23
CA CYS A 68 -5.65 18.41 12.90
C CYS A 68 -5.63 17.01 12.28
N ILE A 69 -5.66 16.90 10.95
CA ILE A 69 -5.57 15.62 10.23
C ILE A 69 -4.25 14.92 10.56
N ARG A 70 -3.11 15.64 10.50
CA ARG A 70 -1.79 15.07 10.78
C ARG A 70 -1.70 14.49 12.19
N VAL A 71 -2.21 15.21 13.20
CA VAL A 71 -2.24 14.70 14.59
C VAL A 71 -3.03 13.39 14.68
N HIS A 72 -4.25 13.35 14.13
CA HIS A 72 -5.06 12.14 14.18
C HIS A 72 -4.44 10.95 13.42
N VAL A 73 -3.80 11.20 12.28
CA VAL A 73 -3.10 10.15 11.53
C VAL A 73 -1.93 9.60 12.35
N GLU A 74 -1.12 10.45 12.96
CA GLU A 74 0.01 10.01 13.80
C GLU A 74 -0.46 9.29 15.07
N ASP A 75 -1.55 9.72 15.70
CA ASP A 75 -2.14 9.03 16.85
C ASP A 75 -2.58 7.61 16.48
N LYS A 76 -3.35 7.46 15.40
CA LYS A 76 -3.83 6.15 14.93
C LYS A 76 -2.71 5.25 14.43
N LYS A 77 -1.69 5.81 13.80
CA LYS A 77 -0.50 5.08 13.41
C LYS A 77 0.30 4.60 14.61
N THR A 78 0.40 5.42 15.66
CA THR A 78 1.08 5.04 16.92
C THR A 78 0.33 3.92 17.64
N GLU A 79 -1.00 4.00 17.69
CA GLU A 79 -1.88 2.93 18.20
C GLU A 79 -1.67 1.63 17.42
N LEU A 80 -1.80 1.69 16.09
CA LEU A 80 -1.61 0.55 15.19
C LEU A 80 -0.22 -0.09 15.34
N LYS A 81 0.83 0.73 15.46
CA LYS A 81 2.20 0.26 15.67
C LYS A 81 2.35 -0.47 17.01
N ARG A 82 1.68 -0.02 18.07
CA ARG A 82 1.70 -0.71 19.37
C ARG A 82 0.96 -2.04 19.33
N GLU A 83 -0.17 -2.09 18.64
CA GLU A 83 -0.98 -3.30 18.50
C GLU A 83 -0.25 -4.38 17.68
N LEU A 84 0.34 -3.99 16.55
CA LEU A 84 0.96 -4.90 15.60
C LEU A 84 2.44 -5.19 15.88
N ASP A 85 3.13 -4.33 16.62
CA ASP A 85 4.54 -4.49 17.00
C ASP A 85 5.44 -4.81 15.78
N LEU A 86 6.16 -5.94 15.75
CA LEU A 86 7.04 -6.31 14.64
C LEU A 86 6.28 -6.50 13.31
N SER A 87 5.02 -6.94 13.38
CA SER A 87 4.16 -7.13 12.20
C SER A 87 3.88 -5.81 11.49
N TYR A 88 3.88 -4.67 12.20
CA TYR A 88 3.74 -3.34 11.59
C TYR A 88 4.80 -3.09 10.52
N TYR A 89 6.05 -3.47 10.83
CA TYR A 89 7.19 -3.28 9.94
C TYR A 89 7.23 -4.32 8.83
N ALA A 90 6.96 -5.58 9.16
CA ALA A 90 6.94 -6.67 8.20
C ALA A 90 5.87 -6.48 7.11
N MET A 91 4.74 -5.83 7.44
CA MET A 91 3.71 -5.43 6.46
C MET A 91 4.04 -4.15 5.68
N GLY A 92 5.13 -3.46 6.02
CA GLY A 92 5.56 -2.26 5.31
C GLY A 92 4.81 -0.98 5.69
N PHE A 93 4.02 -0.96 6.77
CA PHE A 93 3.31 0.25 7.21
C PHE A 93 4.24 1.41 7.59
N GLY A 94 5.47 1.10 8.01
CA GLY A 94 6.49 2.13 8.27
C GLY A 94 7.14 2.73 7.01
N GLN A 95 6.75 2.28 5.81
CA GLN A 95 7.32 2.69 4.54
C GLN A 95 6.27 3.28 3.58
N CYS A 96 5.18 3.82 4.13
CA CYS A 96 4.12 4.48 3.37
C CYS A 96 3.88 5.93 3.81
N GLY A 97 3.24 6.73 2.96
CA GLY A 97 2.81 8.09 3.32
C GLY A 97 3.96 9.06 3.61
N GLU A 98 3.81 9.88 4.66
CA GLU A 98 4.85 10.85 5.05
C GLU A 98 6.18 10.16 5.44
N ASP A 99 6.14 8.97 6.03
CA ASP A 99 7.35 8.24 6.45
C ASP A 99 8.21 7.75 5.27
N ALA A 100 7.55 7.39 4.16
CA ALA A 100 8.24 6.98 2.94
C ALA A 100 9.09 8.12 2.34
N THR A 101 8.76 9.37 2.67
CA THR A 101 9.45 10.56 2.13
C THR A 101 10.70 10.95 2.90
N VAL A 102 10.97 10.34 4.05
CA VAL A 102 12.19 10.62 4.85
C VAL A 102 13.46 10.39 4.05
N THR A 103 13.43 9.46 3.09
CA THR A 103 14.57 9.15 2.22
C THR A 103 14.63 9.97 0.94
N TRP A 104 13.70 10.91 0.72
CA TRP A 104 13.57 11.72 -0.49
C TRP A 104 13.72 13.21 -0.19
N THR A 105 14.64 13.90 -0.86
CA THR A 105 14.77 15.35 -0.73
C THR A 105 13.72 16.08 -1.55
N LYS A 106 13.41 17.35 -1.20
CA LYS A 106 12.44 18.17 -1.96
C LYS A 106 12.80 18.34 -3.44
N ASP A 107 14.10 18.39 -3.74
CA ASP A 107 14.57 18.45 -5.12
C ASP A 107 14.34 17.11 -5.85
N GLU A 108 14.54 15.98 -5.17
CA GLU A 108 14.20 14.66 -5.72
C GLU A 108 12.69 14.52 -5.97
N GLU A 109 11.84 14.94 -5.02
CA GLU A 109 10.38 14.93 -5.18
C GLU A 109 9.96 15.77 -6.40
N LYS A 110 10.47 16.99 -6.53
CA LYS A 110 10.16 17.90 -7.65
C LYS A 110 10.64 17.35 -8.99
N LYS A 111 11.84 16.76 -9.02
CA LYS A 111 12.38 16.11 -10.22
C LYS A 111 11.51 14.92 -10.63
N PHE A 112 11.06 14.11 -9.67
CA PHE A 112 10.20 12.96 -9.90
C PHE A 112 8.87 13.38 -10.54
N GLU A 113 8.22 14.41 -9.97
CA GLU A 113 6.98 14.97 -10.49
C GLU A 113 7.16 15.53 -11.92
N THR A 114 8.24 16.27 -12.16
CA THR A 114 8.55 16.83 -13.49
C THR A 114 8.66 15.73 -14.54
N ILE A 115 9.35 14.63 -14.22
CA ILE A 115 9.49 13.49 -15.14
C ILE A 115 8.12 12.88 -15.44
N ILE A 116 7.26 12.69 -14.44
CA ILE A 116 5.93 12.12 -14.69
C ILE A 116 5.08 13.05 -15.56
N GLN A 117 5.04 14.35 -15.27
CA GLN A 117 4.26 15.33 -16.03
C GLN A 117 4.69 15.39 -17.51
N GLN A 118 5.99 15.33 -17.79
CA GLN A 118 6.54 15.33 -19.16
C GLN A 118 6.24 14.06 -19.96
N ASN A 119 5.75 13.00 -19.30
CA ASN A 119 5.52 11.68 -19.89
C ASN A 119 4.05 11.25 -19.85
N GLN A 120 3.13 12.16 -19.51
CA GLN A 120 1.70 11.94 -19.64
C GLN A 120 1.21 12.46 -21.01
N PRO A 121 0.31 11.74 -21.73
CA PRO A 121 -0.36 10.48 -21.39
C PRO A 121 0.33 9.26 -22.01
N SER A 122 1.60 9.38 -22.42
CA SER A 122 2.28 8.41 -23.27
C SER A 122 2.56 7.08 -22.56
N SER A 123 1.57 6.18 -22.61
CA SER A 123 1.55 4.85 -21.99
C SER A 123 1.77 4.84 -20.47
N LYS A 124 1.08 3.93 -19.80
CA LYS A 124 1.00 3.88 -18.33
C LYS A 124 2.34 3.58 -17.63
N TYR A 125 3.43 3.25 -18.35
CA TYR A 125 4.65 2.71 -17.74
C TYR A 125 5.99 3.16 -18.35
N GLN A 126 6.03 3.91 -19.46
CA GLN A 126 7.30 4.33 -20.10
C GLN A 126 8.13 5.32 -19.24
N PHE A 127 7.52 5.94 -18.23
CA PHE A 127 8.25 6.87 -17.36
C PHE A 127 9.13 6.16 -16.32
N PHE A 128 8.90 4.88 -16.00
CA PHE A 128 9.71 4.17 -15.00
C PHE A 128 11.17 4.04 -15.42
N ASP A 129 11.45 3.75 -16.68
CA ASP A 129 12.82 3.69 -17.20
C ASP A 129 13.51 5.06 -17.09
N LYS A 130 12.77 6.14 -17.35
CA LYS A 130 13.26 7.52 -17.19
C LYS A 130 13.53 7.87 -15.73
N LEU A 131 12.67 7.44 -14.82
CA LEU A 131 12.88 7.60 -13.38
C LEU A 131 14.12 6.83 -12.91
N ILE A 132 14.27 5.56 -13.32
CA ILE A 132 15.42 4.73 -12.98
C ILE A 132 16.72 5.38 -13.48
N ALA A 133 16.73 5.91 -14.70
CA ALA A 133 17.87 6.63 -15.24
C ALA A 133 18.15 7.96 -14.50
N ALA A 134 17.10 8.66 -14.05
CA ALA A 134 17.22 9.96 -13.39
C ALA A 134 17.68 9.89 -11.93
N PHE A 135 17.53 8.73 -11.27
CA PHE A 135 17.84 8.53 -9.85
C PHE A 135 18.82 7.34 -9.64
N PRO A 136 20.07 7.44 -10.11
CA PRO A 136 21.04 6.33 -10.03
C PRO A 136 21.42 5.94 -8.59
N SER A 137 21.21 6.83 -7.61
CA SER A 137 21.42 6.55 -6.18
C SER A 137 20.25 5.81 -5.51
N LYS A 138 19.11 5.67 -6.18
CA LYS A 138 17.92 4.98 -5.66
C LYS A 138 17.82 3.60 -6.31
N SER A 139 17.39 2.61 -5.52
CA SER A 139 17.05 1.30 -6.07
C SER A 139 15.75 1.37 -6.88
N LYS A 140 15.56 0.43 -7.82
CA LYS A 140 14.27 0.28 -8.54
C LYS A 140 13.09 0.16 -7.56
N GLY A 141 13.28 -0.61 -6.48
CA GLY A 141 12.27 -0.78 -5.43
C GLY A 141 11.92 0.54 -4.73
N ALA A 142 12.91 1.39 -4.43
CA ALA A 142 12.66 2.69 -3.81
C ALA A 142 11.86 3.64 -4.74
N ILE A 143 12.16 3.62 -6.05
CA ILE A 143 11.43 4.40 -7.06
C ILE A 143 9.97 3.95 -7.17
N VAL A 144 9.75 2.63 -7.25
CA VAL A 144 8.40 2.05 -7.31
C VAL A 144 7.63 2.31 -6.02
N SER A 145 8.28 2.14 -4.86
CA SER A 145 7.68 2.44 -3.56
C SER A 145 7.28 3.91 -3.46
N TYR A 146 8.14 4.85 -3.84
CA TYR A 146 7.81 6.27 -3.83
C TYR A 146 6.63 6.61 -4.76
N TYR A 147 6.57 6.00 -5.95
CA TYR A 147 5.46 6.20 -6.88
C TYR A 147 4.12 5.84 -6.23
N TYR A 148 3.98 4.61 -5.72
CA TYR A 148 2.71 4.11 -5.20
C TYR A 148 2.38 4.61 -3.80
N ASN A 149 3.38 4.75 -2.93
CA ASN A 149 3.16 5.05 -1.51
C ASN A 149 3.23 6.54 -1.17
N VAL A 150 3.62 7.40 -2.13
CA VAL A 150 3.74 8.84 -1.92
C VAL A 150 3.09 9.62 -3.05
N PHE A 151 3.64 9.51 -4.26
CA PHE A 151 3.26 10.37 -5.38
C PHE A 151 1.79 10.18 -5.77
N GLU A 152 1.38 8.93 -5.99
CA GLU A 152 0.02 8.59 -6.42
C GLU A 152 -1.01 8.95 -5.34
N LEU A 153 -0.70 8.67 -4.06
CA LEU A 153 -1.57 9.03 -2.94
C LEU A 153 -1.74 10.55 -2.80
N ARG A 154 -0.67 11.33 -2.96
CA ARG A 154 -0.75 12.80 -2.95
C ARG A 154 -1.60 13.32 -4.10
N ARG A 155 -1.43 12.75 -5.30
CA ARG A 155 -2.21 13.09 -6.49
C ARG A 155 -3.71 12.84 -6.29
N ILE A 156 -4.08 11.66 -5.81
CA ILE A 156 -5.47 11.31 -5.51
C ILE A 156 -6.03 12.22 -4.41
N ALA A 157 -5.27 12.47 -3.34
CA ALA A 157 -5.72 13.33 -2.26
C ALA A 157 -5.95 14.79 -2.70
N LEU A 158 -5.15 15.31 -3.64
CA LEU A 158 -5.37 16.61 -4.27
C LEU A 158 -6.64 16.61 -5.12
N GLN A 159 -6.82 15.60 -5.97
CA GLN A 159 -8.03 15.45 -6.79
C GLN A 159 -9.30 15.39 -5.93
N ASN A 160 -9.30 14.57 -4.87
CA ASN A 160 -10.44 14.46 -3.97
C ASN A 160 -10.76 15.80 -3.29
N ARG A 161 -9.74 16.57 -2.89
CA ARG A 161 -9.96 17.91 -2.30
C ARG A 161 -10.46 18.91 -3.33
N SER A 162 -9.96 18.88 -4.56
CA SER A 162 -10.41 19.77 -5.63
C SER A 162 -11.82 19.45 -6.12
N GLN A 163 -12.20 18.17 -6.19
CA GLN A 163 -13.56 17.73 -6.54
C GLN A 163 -14.58 18.19 -5.51
N VAL A 164 -14.25 18.09 -4.22
CA VAL A 164 -15.08 18.61 -3.12
C VAL A 164 -15.30 20.12 -3.19
N VAL A 165 -14.40 20.89 -3.83
CA VAL A 165 -14.59 22.34 -4.06
C VAL A 165 -15.52 22.62 -5.25
N HIS A 166 -15.64 21.68 -6.20
CA HIS A 166 -16.51 21.81 -7.38
C HIS A 166 -17.96 21.37 -7.14
N ASP A 167 -18.22 20.48 -6.18
CA ASP A 167 -19.56 19.94 -5.90
C ASP A 167 -20.40 20.80 -4.91
N VAL A 168 -20.04 22.08 -4.69
CA VAL A 168 -20.75 22.97 -3.73
C VAL A 168 -21.55 24.10 -4.40
N ASP A 169 -21.75 24.09 -5.72
CA ASP A 169 -22.56 25.11 -6.39
C ASP A 169 -23.19 24.62 -7.71
N ASN A 170 -24.09 23.63 -7.62
CA ASN A 170 -25.03 23.35 -8.71
C ASN A 170 -26.34 22.69 -8.19
N ASP A 171 -27.04 23.39 -7.30
CA ASP A 171 -28.49 23.23 -7.10
C ASP A 171 -29.16 24.49 -7.68
N ASP A 172 -29.30 24.52 -9.00
CA ASP A 172 -30.20 25.46 -9.68
C ASP A 172 -30.97 24.67 -10.76
N ASP A 173 -32.04 24.02 -10.30
CA ASP A 173 -33.27 23.68 -11.02
C ASP A 173 -34.43 23.54 -10.01
#